data_AF-A0A1Q5F6U8-F1
#
_entry.id   AF-A0A1Q5F6U8-F1
#
_cell.length_a   1.000
_cell.length_b   1.000
_cell.length_c   1.000
_cell.angle_alpha   90.00
_cell.angle_beta   90.00
_cell.angle_gamma   90.00
#
_symmetry.space_group_name_H-M   'P 1'
#
loop_
_entity.id
_entity.type
_entity.pdbx_description
1 polymer ?
#
loop_
_entity_poly.entity_id
_entity_poly.type
_entity_poly.pdbx_seq_one_letter_code
_entity_poly.pdbx_strand_id
1 'polypeptide(L)'
;MTRDALAAAVRTALERCCPGSSARLRGSLAAGTADRFSDIDVCWVVPDDAFPACLTAGAAALARVRPVEQVRCDPDFLHSDRRRLLFVLFAGVPLFWRLDLDVRATSVADEPDYDTGNPAARADDSEWSRPASALANAVAAVKALARGRPDTAHALIARAFTRLGLPHPATGDPHLDLHRLAAATTRQDPTLAPLAARVTALADRHNGPQDRSSSPTT
;
A
#
# COMPACT_ATOMS: atom_id res chain seq x y z
N MET A 1 -8.82 -4.23 17.56
CA MET A 1 -8.85 -2.86 17.01
C MET A 1 -9.45 -2.91 15.61
N THR A 2 -10.40 -2.05 15.29
CA THR A 2 -11.00 -1.94 13.95
C THR A 2 -10.13 -1.06 13.03
N ARG A 3 -10.40 -1.07 11.72
CA ARG A 3 -9.71 -0.18 10.76
C ARG A 3 -9.95 1.29 11.06
N ASP A 4 -11.18 1.65 11.40
CA ASP A 4 -11.54 3.04 11.64
C ASP A 4 -10.91 3.57 12.93
N ALA A 5 -10.83 2.72 13.97
CA ALA A 5 -10.05 3.00 15.17
C ALA A 5 -8.55 3.13 14.84
N LEU A 6 -8.04 2.23 13.97
CA LEU A 6 -6.82 2.35 13.16
C LEU A 6 -6.51 3.79 12.75
N ALA A 7 -7.32 4.23 11.80
CA ALA A 7 -7.15 5.48 11.09
C ALA A 7 -7.30 6.70 12.02
N ALA A 8 -8.23 6.65 12.99
CA ALA A 8 -8.38 7.70 13.99
C ALA A 8 -7.13 7.84 14.88
N ALA A 9 -6.61 6.73 15.39
CA ALA A 9 -5.42 6.75 16.25
C ALA A 9 -4.17 7.22 15.48
N VAL A 10 -4.01 6.80 14.22
CA VAL A 10 -2.95 7.28 13.32
C VAL A 10 -3.02 8.80 13.16
N ARG A 11 -4.18 9.35 12.79
CA ARG A 11 -4.34 10.80 12.60
C ARG A 11 -4.00 11.59 13.87
N THR A 12 -4.54 11.16 15.01
CA THR A 12 -4.25 11.80 16.30
C THR A 12 -2.76 11.75 16.64
N ALA A 13 -2.06 10.65 16.36
CA ALA A 13 -0.64 10.53 16.63
C ALA A 13 0.21 11.45 15.74
N LEU A 14 -0.16 11.58 14.46
CA LEU A 14 0.51 12.47 13.50
C LEU A 14 0.33 13.96 13.87
N GLU A 15 -0.90 14.37 14.18
CA GLU A 15 -1.16 15.76 14.59
C GLU A 15 -0.46 16.12 15.91
N ARG A 16 -0.39 15.17 16.85
CA ARG A 16 0.33 15.38 18.12
C ARG A 16 1.85 15.44 17.95
N CYS A 17 2.41 14.77 16.94
CA CYS A 17 3.87 14.76 16.78
C CYS A 17 4.41 16.00 16.05
N CYS A 18 3.54 16.77 15.38
CA CYS A 18 3.93 18.03 14.72
C CYS A 18 2.88 19.12 14.98
N PRO A 19 3.15 20.06 15.92
CA PRO A 19 2.31 21.23 16.12
C PRO A 19 2.10 22.01 14.82
N GLY A 20 0.87 22.45 14.57
CA GLY A 20 0.51 23.16 13.33
C GLY A 20 0.26 22.26 12.12
N SER A 21 0.43 20.94 12.25
CA SER A 21 0.04 19.98 11.22
C SER A 21 -1.44 19.60 11.28
N SER A 22 -1.97 19.02 10.20
CA SER A 22 -3.33 18.44 10.18
C SER A 22 -3.36 17.12 9.41
N ALA A 23 -4.09 16.14 9.93
CA ALA A 23 -4.19 14.80 9.33
C ALA A 23 -5.65 14.44 9.01
N ARG A 24 -5.96 14.29 7.72
CA ARG A 24 -7.31 14.05 7.22
C ARG A 24 -7.41 12.71 6.50
N LEU A 25 -8.55 12.02 6.66
CA LEU A 25 -8.84 10.84 5.87
C LEU A 25 -9.02 11.22 4.39
N ARG A 26 -8.65 10.30 3.51
CA ARG A 26 -8.93 10.34 2.08
C ARG A 26 -9.60 9.03 1.65
N GLY A 27 -9.89 8.93 0.36
CA GLY A 27 -10.36 7.70 -0.26
C GLY A 27 -11.65 7.17 0.34
N SER A 28 -11.77 5.85 0.33
CA SER A 28 -13.03 5.18 0.66
C SER A 28 -13.47 5.35 2.13
N LEU A 29 -12.54 5.50 3.08
CA LEU A 29 -12.91 5.77 4.48
C LEU A 29 -13.50 7.17 4.64
N ALA A 30 -12.90 8.18 4.01
CA ALA A 30 -13.43 9.54 4.05
C ALA A 30 -14.81 9.64 3.38
N ALA A 31 -15.01 8.90 2.29
CA ALA A 31 -16.28 8.87 1.55
C ALA A 31 -17.36 7.99 2.19
N GLY A 32 -17.04 7.21 3.24
CA GLY A 32 -17.97 6.26 3.86
C GLY A 32 -18.31 5.05 2.97
N THR A 33 -17.49 4.77 1.95
CA THR A 33 -17.69 3.68 0.97
C THR A 33 -16.72 2.52 1.18
N ALA A 34 -15.97 2.52 2.27
CA ALA A 34 -14.93 1.53 2.52
C ALA A 34 -15.51 0.13 2.83
N ASP A 35 -15.04 -0.88 2.11
CA ASP A 35 -15.38 -2.29 2.34
C ASP A 35 -14.30 -2.99 3.18
N ARG A 36 -14.40 -4.30 3.41
CA ARG A 36 -13.39 -5.06 4.18
C ARG A 36 -11.98 -5.08 3.56
N PHE A 37 -11.84 -4.70 2.28
CA PHE A 37 -10.61 -4.72 1.50
C PHE A 37 -9.95 -3.35 1.35
N SER A 38 -10.59 -2.26 1.81
CA SER A 38 -9.98 -0.94 1.73
C SER A 38 -8.80 -0.77 2.70
N ASP A 39 -7.76 -0.15 2.16
CA ASP A 39 -6.64 0.49 2.84
C ASP A 39 -7.09 1.69 3.66
N ILE A 40 -6.13 2.33 4.34
CA ILE A 40 -6.31 3.57 5.09
C ILE A 40 -5.57 4.66 4.33
N ASP A 41 -6.30 5.59 3.73
CA ASP A 41 -5.69 6.76 3.08
C ASP A 41 -5.70 7.96 4.03
N VAL A 42 -4.54 8.54 4.31
CA VAL A 42 -4.40 9.74 5.14
C VAL A 42 -3.56 10.78 4.39
N CYS A 43 -4.05 12.02 4.33
CA CYS A 43 -3.24 13.16 3.96
C CYS A 43 -2.80 13.88 5.24
N TRP A 44 -1.49 14.05 5.42
CA TRP A 44 -0.90 14.76 6.55
C TRP A 44 -0.16 16.00 6.04
N VAL A 45 -0.76 17.17 6.30
CA VAL A 45 -0.17 18.46 5.94
C VAL A 45 0.65 18.97 7.10
N VAL A 46 1.91 19.29 6.86
CA VAL A 46 2.88 19.76 7.86
C VAL A 46 3.43 21.13 7.48
N PRO A 47 3.95 21.92 8.44
CA PRO A 47 4.69 23.14 8.14
C PRO A 47 5.88 22.86 7.21
N ASP A 48 6.15 23.78 6.28
CA ASP A 48 7.20 23.64 5.27
C ASP A 48 8.60 23.41 5.86
N ASP A 49 8.94 24.19 6.88
CA ASP A 49 10.22 24.10 7.60
C ASP A 49 10.36 22.80 8.42
N ALA A 50 9.24 22.22 8.83
CA ALA A 50 9.18 20.97 9.57
C ALA A 50 9.16 19.72 8.68
N PHE A 51 9.01 19.86 7.35
CA PHE A 51 8.74 18.73 6.47
C PHE A 51 9.77 17.58 6.59
N PRO A 52 11.10 17.81 6.51
CA PRO A 52 12.08 16.73 6.64
C PRO A 52 12.03 16.05 8.02
N ALA A 53 11.88 16.83 9.09
CA ALA A 53 11.80 16.31 10.45
C ALA A 53 10.53 15.48 10.69
N CYS A 54 9.41 15.87 10.05
CA CYS A 54 8.13 15.17 10.13
C CYS A 54 8.18 13.77 9.52
N LEU A 55 8.99 13.54 8.49
CA LEU A 55 9.12 12.19 7.90
C LEU A 55 9.67 11.18 8.92
N THR A 56 10.72 11.58 9.65
CA THR A 56 11.33 10.76 10.70
C THR A 56 10.42 10.66 11.93
N ALA A 57 9.89 11.79 12.40
CA ALA A 57 9.04 11.84 13.59
C ALA A 57 7.70 11.11 13.38
N GLY A 58 7.15 11.19 12.17
CA GLY A 58 5.91 10.54 11.76
C GLY A 58 6.03 9.02 11.85
N ALA A 59 7.09 8.42 11.30
CA ALA A 59 7.32 6.98 11.42
C ALA A 59 7.38 6.52 12.88
N ALA A 60 8.09 7.27 13.75
CA ALA A 60 8.13 7.00 15.19
C ALA A 60 6.76 7.19 15.87
N ALA A 61 5.96 8.17 15.44
CA ALA A 61 4.61 8.39 15.95
C ALA A 61 3.67 7.23 15.60
N LEU A 62 3.74 6.73 14.35
CA LEU A 62 2.98 5.57 13.91
C LEU A 62 3.34 4.32 14.72
N ALA A 63 4.63 4.10 15.01
CA ALA A 63 5.10 2.98 15.83
C ALA A 63 4.53 2.98 17.25
N ARG A 64 4.19 4.15 17.81
CA ARG A 64 3.51 4.27 19.11
C ARG A 64 2.02 3.92 19.06
N VAL A 65 1.37 4.07 17.91
CA VAL A 65 -0.02 3.63 17.71
C VAL A 65 -0.05 2.11 17.60
N ARG A 66 0.84 1.56 16.78
CA ARG A 66 0.99 0.13 16.58
C ARG A 66 2.38 -0.16 16.02
N PRO A 67 3.03 -1.29 16.37
CA PRO A 67 4.35 -1.60 15.81
C PRO A 67 4.33 -1.57 14.29
N VAL A 68 5.26 -0.81 13.71
CA VAL A 68 5.44 -0.69 12.27
C VAL A 68 6.36 -1.82 11.83
N GLU A 69 5.89 -2.63 10.88
CA GLU A 69 6.64 -3.74 10.30
C GLU A 69 7.43 -3.30 9.07
N GLN A 70 6.87 -2.39 8.29
CA GLN A 70 7.51 -1.86 7.10
C GLN A 70 7.02 -0.44 6.81
N VAL A 71 7.95 0.44 6.43
CA VAL A 71 7.67 1.73 5.79
C VAL A 71 8.35 1.72 4.44
N ARG A 72 7.67 2.18 3.40
CA ARG A 72 8.24 2.42 2.08
C ARG A 72 7.79 3.77 1.57
N CYS A 73 8.66 4.47 0.86
CA CYS A 73 8.24 5.62 0.08
C CYS A 73 7.82 5.17 -1.33
N ASP A 74 6.84 5.86 -1.90
CA ASP A 74 6.54 5.76 -3.32
C ASP A 74 7.75 6.24 -4.13
N PRO A 75 8.24 5.44 -5.10
CA PRO A 75 9.39 5.83 -5.92
C PRO A 75 9.13 7.12 -6.71
N ASP A 76 7.88 7.46 -7.01
CA ASP A 76 7.56 8.69 -7.72
C ASP A 76 7.79 9.94 -6.85
N PHE A 77 7.74 9.80 -5.54
CA PHE A 77 7.90 10.93 -4.61
C PHE A 77 9.03 10.69 -3.61
N LEU A 78 10.05 9.89 -3.96
CA LEU A 78 11.13 9.54 -3.03
C LEU A 78 11.98 10.75 -2.64
N HIS A 79 12.22 11.68 -3.58
CA HIS A 79 13.15 12.81 -3.41
C HIS A 79 12.47 14.17 -3.40
N SER A 80 11.18 14.28 -3.71
CA SER A 80 10.40 15.52 -3.63
C SER A 80 10.62 16.30 -2.32
N ASP A 81 10.93 17.59 -2.35
CA ASP A 81 11.28 18.30 -1.12
C ASP A 81 10.04 18.68 -0.26
N ARG A 82 8.83 18.52 -0.81
CA ARG A 82 7.56 18.93 -0.16
C ARG A 82 6.44 17.91 -0.20
N ARG A 83 6.63 16.75 -0.85
CA ARG A 83 5.63 15.68 -0.88
C ARG A 83 6.27 14.30 -0.73
N ARG A 84 5.72 13.46 0.14
CA ARG A 84 6.13 12.05 0.29
C ARG A 84 4.88 11.21 0.40
N LEU A 85 4.77 10.17 -0.42
CA LEU A 85 3.74 9.14 -0.24
C LEU A 85 4.36 7.94 0.43
N LEU A 86 3.95 7.65 1.67
CA LEU A 86 4.48 6.55 2.47
C LEU A 86 3.47 5.40 2.53
N PHE A 87 3.94 4.19 2.27
CA PHE A 87 3.19 2.95 2.45
C PHE A 87 3.64 2.27 3.73
N VAL A 88 2.73 2.13 4.69
CA VAL A 88 3.03 1.60 6.03
C VAL A 88 2.25 0.31 6.28
N LEU A 89 2.98 -0.74 6.66
CA LEU A 89 2.42 -1.98 7.18
C LEU A 89 2.64 -2.04 8.68
N PHE A 90 1.57 -2.34 9.40
CA PHE A 90 1.58 -2.53 10.85
C PHE A 90 1.58 -4.02 11.21
N ALA A 91 2.30 -4.38 12.26
CA ALA A 91 2.38 -5.74 12.75
C ALA A 91 1.01 -6.23 13.24
N GLY A 92 0.62 -7.43 12.79
CA GLY A 92 -0.66 -8.05 13.15
C GLY A 92 -1.90 -7.33 12.60
N VAL A 93 -1.73 -6.43 11.63
CA VAL A 93 -2.84 -5.80 10.89
C VAL A 93 -3.06 -6.55 9.56
N PRO A 94 -4.32 -6.73 9.11
CA PRO A 94 -4.59 -7.29 7.79
C PRO A 94 -3.83 -6.54 6.68
N LEU A 95 -3.26 -7.27 5.72
CA LEU A 95 -2.50 -6.69 4.61
C LEU A 95 -3.31 -5.71 3.75
N PHE A 96 -4.65 -5.84 3.75
CA PHE A 96 -5.51 -4.91 3.05
C PHE A 96 -5.56 -3.53 3.69
N TRP A 97 -5.36 -3.43 5.01
CA TRP A 97 -5.43 -2.18 5.77
C TRP A 97 -4.05 -1.51 5.86
N ARG A 98 -3.26 -1.60 4.78
CA ARG A 98 -2.07 -0.77 4.60
C ARG A 98 -2.45 0.71 4.76
N LEU A 99 -1.59 1.48 5.40
CA LEU A 99 -1.73 2.92 5.47
C LEU A 99 -0.98 3.54 4.29
N ASP A 100 -1.69 4.33 3.51
CA ASP A 100 -1.18 5.17 2.43
C ASP A 100 -1.19 6.61 2.97
N LEU A 101 -0.01 7.10 3.36
CA LEU A 101 0.18 8.38 4.02
C LEU A 101 0.81 9.38 3.05
N ASP A 102 -0.01 10.28 2.50
CA ASP A 102 0.42 11.42 1.66
C ASP A 102 0.82 12.60 2.56
N VAL A 103 2.12 12.73 2.81
CA VAL A 103 2.71 13.82 3.58
C VAL A 103 2.98 15.00 2.64
N ARG A 104 2.46 16.19 2.99
CA ARG A 104 2.60 17.41 2.19
C ARG A 104 3.07 18.57 3.03
N ALA A 105 3.96 19.40 2.51
CA ALA A 105 4.22 20.71 3.07
C ALA A 105 3.00 21.63 2.87
N THR A 106 2.87 22.65 3.72
CA THR A 106 1.72 23.56 3.70
C THR A 106 1.62 24.33 2.38
N SER A 107 2.75 24.76 1.83
CA SER A 107 2.80 25.48 0.54
C SER A 107 2.24 24.70 -0.66
N VAL A 108 2.19 23.36 -0.59
CA VAL A 108 1.73 22.48 -1.70
C VAL A 108 0.53 21.62 -1.31
N ALA A 109 -0.11 21.93 -0.17
CA ALA A 109 -1.19 21.13 0.38
C ALA A 109 -2.36 20.95 -0.61
N ASP A 110 -2.69 22.01 -1.33
CA ASP A 110 -3.80 22.06 -2.30
C ASP A 110 -3.36 21.78 -3.75
N GLU A 111 -2.12 21.34 -3.96
CA GLU A 111 -1.58 21.01 -5.28
C GLU A 111 -1.53 19.48 -5.48
N PRO A 112 -2.62 18.83 -5.97
CA PRO A 112 -2.69 17.37 -6.06
C PRO A 112 -1.59 16.77 -6.92
N ASP A 113 -1.15 17.51 -7.93
CA ASP A 113 -0.20 17.07 -8.95
C ASP A 113 1.26 17.50 -8.67
N TYR A 114 1.54 18.12 -7.52
CA TYR A 114 2.89 18.51 -7.15
C TYR A 114 3.87 17.34 -7.31
N ASP A 115 4.94 17.59 -8.08
CA ASP A 115 5.98 16.63 -8.48
C ASP A 115 5.55 15.41 -9.30
N THR A 116 4.32 15.35 -9.80
CA THR A 116 3.84 14.23 -10.64
C THR A 116 4.54 14.15 -11.99
N GLY A 117 5.24 15.19 -12.42
CA GLY A 117 6.08 15.19 -13.64
C GLY A 117 7.56 15.44 -13.39
N ASN A 118 7.99 15.54 -12.12
CA ASN A 118 9.34 15.99 -11.77
C ASN A 118 10.32 14.79 -11.72
N PRO A 119 11.31 14.69 -12.63
CA PRO A 119 12.29 13.62 -12.60
C PRO A 119 13.19 13.66 -11.35
N ALA A 120 13.45 14.84 -10.79
CA ALA A 120 14.28 15.00 -9.60
C ALA A 120 13.58 14.50 -8.32
N ALA A 121 12.26 14.31 -8.35
CA ALA A 121 11.52 13.74 -7.24
C ALA A 121 11.56 12.20 -7.23
N ARG A 122 12.02 11.57 -8.32
CA ARG A 122 11.93 10.12 -8.54
C ARG A 122 13.10 9.38 -7.92
N ALA A 123 12.83 8.21 -7.37
CA ALA A 123 13.84 7.23 -7.04
C ALA A 123 14.60 6.76 -8.28
N ASP A 124 15.89 6.50 -8.13
CA ASP A 124 16.61 5.69 -9.09
C ASP A 124 16.28 4.18 -8.95
N ASP A 125 16.75 3.38 -9.90
CA ASP A 125 16.48 1.94 -9.95
C ASP A 125 17.06 1.16 -8.76
N SER A 126 18.06 1.71 -8.05
CA SER A 126 18.73 1.10 -6.90
C SER A 126 18.09 1.45 -5.56
N GLU A 127 17.38 2.58 -5.49
CA GLU A 127 16.75 3.10 -4.27
C GLU A 127 15.40 2.44 -3.97
N TRP A 128 14.83 1.71 -4.93
CA TRP A 128 13.52 1.12 -4.81
C TRP A 128 13.51 -0.41 -4.90
N SER A 129 12.96 -1.05 -3.87
CA SER A 129 12.76 -2.49 -3.86
C SER A 129 11.66 -2.91 -4.84
N ARG A 130 12.08 -3.31 -6.04
CA ARG A 130 11.22 -3.96 -7.05
C ARG A 130 10.51 -5.20 -6.50
N PRO A 131 11.18 -6.11 -5.74
CA PRO A 131 10.51 -7.28 -5.18
C PRO A 131 9.43 -6.93 -4.17
N ALA A 132 9.68 -5.98 -3.26
CA ALA A 132 8.64 -5.52 -2.34
C ALA A 132 7.48 -4.89 -3.12
N SER A 133 7.75 -4.20 -4.23
CA SER A 133 6.70 -3.62 -5.05
C SER A 133 5.85 -4.67 -5.79
N ALA A 134 6.45 -5.79 -6.18
CA ALA A 134 5.73 -6.92 -6.74
C ALA A 134 4.74 -7.50 -5.72
N LEU A 135 5.14 -7.65 -4.45
CA LEU A 135 4.23 -8.10 -3.38
C LEU A 135 3.08 -7.11 -3.12
N ALA A 136 3.31 -5.79 -3.23
CA ALA A 136 2.23 -4.82 -3.12
C ALA A 136 1.18 -5.00 -4.24
N ASN A 137 1.62 -5.23 -5.48
CA ASN A 137 0.71 -5.57 -6.59
C ASN A 137 -0.02 -6.90 -6.34
N ALA A 138 0.65 -7.90 -5.74
CA ALA A 138 0.04 -9.17 -5.38
C ALA A 138 -1.13 -8.99 -4.39
N VAL A 139 -0.94 -8.19 -3.34
CA VAL A 139 -2.02 -7.85 -2.40
C VAL A 139 -3.19 -7.17 -3.12
N ALA A 140 -2.89 -6.21 -4.01
CA ALA A 140 -3.91 -5.53 -4.81
C ALA A 140 -4.65 -6.49 -5.76
N ALA A 141 -3.95 -7.48 -6.33
CA ALA A 141 -4.56 -8.51 -7.16
C ALA A 141 -5.53 -9.38 -6.36
N VAL A 142 -5.15 -9.78 -5.14
CA VAL A 142 -6.08 -10.49 -4.24
C VAL A 142 -7.29 -9.62 -3.88
N LYS A 143 -7.11 -8.31 -3.61
CA LYS A 143 -8.24 -7.37 -3.44
C LYS A 143 -9.16 -7.37 -4.66
N ALA A 144 -8.60 -7.37 -5.87
CA ALA A 144 -9.36 -7.36 -7.11
C ALA A 144 -10.16 -8.67 -7.32
N LEU A 145 -9.53 -9.83 -7.11
CA LEU A 145 -10.21 -11.14 -7.16
C LEU A 145 -11.36 -11.21 -6.15
N ALA A 146 -11.11 -10.78 -4.92
CA ALA A 146 -12.11 -10.81 -3.86
C ALA A 146 -13.28 -9.83 -4.08
N ARG A 147 -13.12 -8.89 -5.01
CA ARG A 147 -14.17 -7.96 -5.50
C ARG A 147 -14.77 -8.39 -6.85
N GLY A 148 -14.45 -9.58 -7.35
CA GLY A 148 -14.97 -10.07 -8.64
C GLY A 148 -14.41 -9.33 -9.86
N ARG A 149 -13.17 -8.83 -9.80
CA ARG A 149 -12.50 -8.09 -10.90
C ARG A 149 -11.30 -8.87 -11.44
N PRO A 150 -11.51 -9.99 -12.15
CA PRO A 150 -10.43 -10.88 -12.60
C PRO A 150 -9.46 -10.21 -13.57
N ASP A 151 -9.93 -9.39 -14.52
CA ASP A 151 -9.07 -8.70 -15.48
C ASP A 151 -8.11 -7.72 -14.79
N THR A 152 -8.61 -7.00 -13.78
CA THR A 152 -7.78 -6.12 -12.95
C THR A 152 -6.73 -6.93 -12.17
N ALA A 153 -7.11 -8.09 -11.62
CA ALA A 153 -6.18 -8.96 -10.92
C ALA A 153 -5.08 -9.48 -11.86
N HIS A 154 -5.45 -9.92 -13.06
CA HIS A 154 -4.52 -10.39 -14.07
C HIS A 154 -3.50 -9.30 -14.46
N ALA A 155 -3.98 -8.07 -14.73
CA ALA A 155 -3.10 -6.95 -15.04
C ALA A 155 -2.13 -6.61 -13.90
N LEU A 156 -2.58 -6.70 -12.64
CA LEU A 156 -1.74 -6.47 -11.47
C LEU A 156 -0.67 -7.55 -11.28
N ILE A 157 -1.02 -8.83 -11.50
CA ILE A 157 -0.09 -9.96 -11.48
C ILE A 157 0.95 -9.81 -12.59
N ALA A 158 0.51 -9.53 -13.82
CA ALA A 158 1.40 -9.30 -14.95
C ALA A 158 2.42 -8.18 -14.65
N ARG A 159 1.95 -7.03 -14.16
CA ARG A 159 2.82 -5.92 -13.74
C ARG A 159 3.80 -6.35 -12.64
N ALA A 160 3.37 -7.20 -11.70
CA ALA A 160 4.25 -7.70 -10.65
C ALA A 160 5.41 -8.56 -11.19
N PHE A 161 5.14 -9.46 -12.14
CA PHE A 161 6.18 -10.23 -12.83
C PHE A 161 7.14 -9.30 -13.61
N THR A 162 6.61 -8.29 -14.31
CA THR A 162 7.44 -7.28 -14.99
C THR A 162 8.38 -6.57 -14.01
N ARG A 163 7.92 -6.19 -12.81
CA ARG A 163 8.80 -5.56 -11.79
C ARG A 163 9.94 -6.47 -11.37
N LEU A 164 9.73 -7.78 -11.34
CA LEU A 164 10.77 -8.76 -11.02
C LEU A 164 11.72 -9.05 -12.20
N GLY A 165 11.46 -8.47 -13.38
CA GLY A 165 12.19 -8.81 -14.60
C GLY A 165 11.93 -10.26 -15.07
N LEU A 166 10.77 -10.82 -14.71
CA LEU A 166 10.42 -12.19 -15.03
C LEU A 166 9.32 -12.23 -16.10
N PRO A 167 9.32 -13.24 -16.98
CA PRO A 167 8.17 -13.49 -17.84
C PRO A 167 6.95 -13.79 -16.96
N HIS A 168 5.78 -13.34 -17.37
CA HIS A 168 4.52 -13.73 -16.74
C HIS A 168 4.06 -15.04 -17.36
N PRO A 169 4.14 -16.18 -16.65
CA PRO A 169 3.59 -17.43 -17.15
C PRO A 169 2.08 -17.38 -16.91
N ALA A 170 1.32 -16.66 -17.73
CA ALA A 170 -0.13 -16.55 -17.56
C ALA A 170 -0.77 -17.95 -17.60
N THR A 171 -0.93 -18.59 -16.44
CA THR A 171 -1.36 -20.00 -16.36
C THR A 171 -2.87 -20.16 -16.50
N GLY A 172 -3.60 -19.04 -16.48
CA GLY A 172 -5.05 -19.02 -16.33
C GLY A 172 -5.50 -19.23 -14.87
N ASP A 173 -4.57 -19.47 -13.95
CA ASP A 173 -4.82 -19.62 -12.52
C ASP A 173 -4.11 -18.50 -11.73
N PRO A 174 -4.85 -17.42 -11.38
CA PRO A 174 -4.30 -16.32 -10.60
C PRO A 174 -3.71 -16.75 -9.25
N HIS A 175 -4.21 -17.83 -8.65
CA HIS A 175 -3.71 -18.33 -7.37
C HIS A 175 -2.31 -18.93 -7.52
N LEU A 176 -2.13 -19.82 -8.49
CA LEU A 176 -0.83 -20.38 -8.84
C LEU A 176 0.18 -19.29 -9.22
N ASP A 177 -0.25 -18.28 -9.97
CA ASP A 177 0.60 -17.16 -10.37
C ASP A 177 1.05 -16.31 -9.18
N LEU A 178 0.18 -16.07 -8.19
CA LEU A 178 0.51 -15.37 -6.94
C LEU A 178 1.53 -16.15 -6.08
N HIS A 179 1.40 -17.48 -5.99
CA HIS A 179 2.37 -18.34 -5.29
C HIS A 179 3.75 -18.27 -5.95
N ARG A 180 3.81 -18.35 -7.29
CA ARG A 180 5.06 -18.23 -8.05
C ARG A 180 5.70 -16.86 -7.86
N LEU A 181 4.90 -15.81 -7.84
CA LEU A 181 5.35 -14.44 -7.61
C LEU A 181 5.94 -14.26 -6.21
N ALA A 182 5.30 -14.81 -5.18
CA ALA A 182 5.80 -14.76 -3.80
C ALA A 182 7.13 -15.52 -3.64
N ALA A 183 7.23 -16.71 -4.25
CA ALA A 183 8.47 -17.49 -4.27
C ALA A 183 9.60 -16.76 -5.02
N ALA A 184 9.29 -16.15 -6.18
CA ALA A 184 10.25 -15.38 -6.95
C ALA A 184 10.76 -14.15 -6.18
N THR A 185 9.86 -13.44 -5.50
CA THR A 185 10.23 -12.31 -4.63
C THR A 185 11.21 -12.75 -3.54
N THR A 186 10.91 -13.86 -2.86
CA THR A 186 11.78 -14.38 -1.79
C THR A 186 13.16 -14.79 -2.30
N ARG A 187 13.26 -15.29 -3.53
CA ARG A 187 14.56 -15.61 -4.15
C ARG A 187 15.40 -14.37 -4.46
N GLN A 188 14.76 -13.28 -4.92
CA GLN A 188 15.48 -12.03 -5.22
C GLN A 188 15.84 -11.25 -3.95
N ASP A 189 14.97 -11.28 -2.94
CA ASP A 189 15.18 -10.62 -1.66
C ASP A 189 14.66 -11.51 -0.51
N PRO A 190 15.56 -12.31 0.11
CA PRO A 190 15.21 -13.21 1.21
C PRO A 190 14.63 -12.50 2.43
N THR A 191 14.89 -11.21 2.61
CA THR A 191 14.36 -10.44 3.75
C THR A 191 12.84 -10.28 3.67
N LEU A 192 12.25 -10.44 2.48
CA LEU A 192 10.81 -10.34 2.24
C LEU A 192 10.08 -11.68 2.44
N ALA A 193 10.75 -12.76 2.81
CA ALA A 193 10.13 -14.08 3.01
C ALA A 193 8.90 -14.03 3.94
N PRO A 194 8.92 -13.32 5.10
CA PRO A 194 7.74 -13.23 5.96
C PRO A 194 6.55 -12.55 5.29
N LEU A 195 6.78 -11.47 4.52
CA LEU A 195 5.72 -10.78 3.80
C LEU A 195 5.18 -11.65 2.66
N ALA A 196 6.05 -12.30 1.90
CA ALA A 196 5.68 -13.22 0.82
C ALA A 196 4.81 -14.37 1.33
N ALA A 197 5.15 -14.95 2.49
CA ALA A 197 4.34 -15.98 3.15
C ALA A 197 2.94 -15.45 3.53
N ARG A 198 2.85 -14.22 4.07
CA ARG A 198 1.56 -13.59 4.40
C ARG A 198 0.70 -13.31 3.16
N VAL A 199 1.31 -12.91 2.05
CA VAL A 199 0.61 -12.73 0.76
C VAL A 199 0.08 -14.06 0.24
N THR A 200 0.88 -15.11 0.34
CA THR A 200 0.49 -16.48 -0.05
C THR A 200 -0.73 -16.95 0.75
N ALA A 201 -0.66 -16.85 2.07
CA ALA A 201 -1.79 -17.17 2.96
C ALA A 201 -3.01 -16.27 2.72
N LEU A 202 -2.81 -15.04 2.24
CA LEU A 202 -3.92 -14.17 1.82
C LEU A 202 -4.60 -14.69 0.55
N ALA A 203 -3.81 -15.10 -0.45
CA ALA A 203 -4.34 -15.70 -1.67
C ALA A 203 -5.14 -16.99 -1.39
N ASP A 204 -4.60 -17.88 -0.54
CA ASP A 204 -5.25 -19.15 -0.17
C ASP A 204 -6.64 -18.95 0.44
N ARG A 205 -6.75 -17.99 1.37
CA ARG A 205 -8.03 -17.66 2.03
C ARG A 205 -9.09 -17.12 1.07
N HIS A 206 -8.68 -16.57 -0.07
CA HIS A 206 -9.56 -15.98 -1.06
C HIS A 206 -9.70 -16.85 -2.32
N ASN A 207 -9.16 -18.07 -2.31
CA ASN A 207 -9.28 -19.07 -3.39
C ASN A 207 -10.50 -20.00 -3.24
N GLY A 208 -11.45 -19.68 -2.36
CA GLY A 208 -12.67 -20.47 -2.20
C GLY A 208 -13.62 -20.28 -3.40
N PRO A 209 -14.42 -21.30 -3.78
CA PRO A 209 -15.35 -21.18 -4.90
C PRO A 209 -16.29 -19.99 -4.66
N GLN A 210 -16.31 -19.05 -5.62
CA GLN A 210 -17.44 -18.15 -5.74
C GLN A 210 -18.68 -19.01 -5.94
N ASP A 211 -19.65 -18.84 -5.04
CA ASP A 211 -20.90 -19.58 -5.00
C ASP A 211 -21.55 -19.62 -6.40
N ARG A 212 -21.43 -20.77 -7.07
CA ARG A 212 -22.18 -21.07 -8.28
C ARG A 212 -23.59 -21.46 -7.85
N SER A 213 -24.41 -20.48 -7.49
CA SER A 213 -25.83 -20.73 -7.27
C SER A 213 -26.65 -19.46 -7.52
N SER A 214 -27.20 -19.37 -8.74
CA SER A 214 -28.63 -19.14 -9.02
C SER A 214 -28.81 -18.65 -10.46
N SER A 215 -28.83 -19.57 -11.42
CA SER A 215 -29.63 -19.37 -12.63
C SER A 215 -31.09 -19.61 -12.26
N PRO A 216 -32.02 -18.67 -12.48
CA PRO A 216 -33.43 -19.01 -12.48
C PRO A 216 -33.72 -19.76 -13.76
N THR A 217 -34.19 -20.99 -13.61
CA THR A 217 -34.87 -21.74 -14.66
C THR A 217 -36.16 -21.01 -15.01
N THR A 218 -36.29 -20.57 -16.26
CA THR A 218 -37.57 -20.48 -16.98
C THR A 218 -37.30 -20.74 -18.44
#